data_AF-A0AAW5FS79-F1
#
_entry.id   AF-A0AAW5FS79-F1
#
_cell.length_a   1.000
_cell.length_b   1.000
_cell.length_c   1.000
_cell.angle_alpha   90.00
_cell.angle_beta   90.00
_cell.angle_gamma   90.00
#
_symmetry.space_group_name_H-M   'P 1'
#
loop_
_entity.id
_entity.type
_entity.pdbx_description
1 polymer ?
#
loop_
_entity_poly.entity_id
_entity_poly.type
_entity_poly.pdbx_seq_one_letter_code
_entity_poly.pdbx_strand_id
1 'polypeptide(L)' 'MEKAVAYAISAALVGIGVLILVVGLSSSSPALWVMVALVPITIGIVSAFGPV' A
#
# COMPACT_ATOMS: atom_id res chain seq x y z
N MET A 1 5.95 -19.25 7.30
CA MET A 1 4.66 -18.68 6.88
C MET A 1 4.40 -19.15 5.46
N GLU A 2 3.28 -19.80 5.18
CA GLU A 2 2.96 -20.21 3.79
C GLU A 2 2.98 -18.97 2.90
N LYS A 3 3.70 -19.03 1.78
CA LYS A 3 3.94 -17.90 0.87
C LYS A 3 2.65 -17.13 0.51
N ALA A 4 1.52 -17.84 0.44
CA ALA A 4 0.18 -17.29 0.25
C ALA A 4 -0.21 -16.24 1.30
N VAL A 5 0.11 -16.48 2.58
CA VAL A 5 -0.17 -15.54 3.68
C VAL A 5 0.63 -14.25 3.52
N ALA A 6 1.91 -14.36 3.12
CA ALA A 6 2.76 -13.20 2.86
C ALA A 6 2.24 -12.36 1.67
N TYR A 7 1.79 -13.03 0.60
CA TYR A 7 1.14 -12.34 -0.53
C TYR A 7 -0.18 -11.69 -0.15
N ALA A 8 -1.00 -12.35 0.69
CA ALA A 8 -2.28 -11.79 1.14
C ALA A 8 -2.07 -10.52 1.98
N ILE A 9 -1.11 -10.53 2.91
CA ILE A 9 -0.75 -9.36 3.72
C ILE A 9 -0.23 -8.23 2.82
N SER A 10 0.63 -8.57 1.86
CA SER A 10 1.19 -7.61 0.90
C SER A 10 0.10 -6.97 0.03
N ALA A 11 -0.83 -7.77 -0.49
CA ALA A 11 -1.98 -7.28 -1.26
C ALA A 11 -2.88 -6.37 -0.42
N ALA A 12 -3.11 -6.71 0.86
CA ALA A 12 -3.87 -5.87 1.77
C ALA A 12 -3.20 -4.51 1.99
N LEU A 13 -1.88 -4.47 2.17
CA LEU A 13 -1.11 -3.23 2.31
C LEU A 13 -1.21 -2.33 1.06
N VAL A 14 -1.04 -2.91 -0.13
CA VAL A 14 -1.23 -2.17 -1.39
C VAL A 14 -2.66 -1.65 -1.50
N GLY A 15 -3.65 -2.49 -1.22
CA GLY A 15 -5.06 -2.11 -1.26
C GLY A 15 -5.40 -0.96 -0.31
N ILE A 16 -4.90 -0.99 0.92
CA ILE A 16 -5.06 0.10 1.89
C ILE A 16 -4.43 1.39 1.37
N GLY A 17 -3.21 1.32 0.82
CA GLY A 17 -2.56 2.50 0.24
C GLY A 17 -3.34 3.10 -0.93
N VAL A 18 -3.90 2.27 -1.81
CA VAL A 18 -4.76 2.73 -2.91
C VAL A 18 -6.03 3.39 -2.38
N LEU A 19 -6.67 2.82 -1.34
CA LEU A 19 -7.86 3.43 -0.73
C LEU A 19 -7.56 4.79 -0.11
N ILE A 20 -6.43 4.91 0.60
CA ILE A 20 -5.95 6.19 1.15
C ILE A 20 -5.76 7.22 0.02
N LEU A 21 -5.17 6.80 -1.10
CA LEU A 21 -4.99 7.68 -2.25
C LEU A 21 -6.33 8.16 -2.81
N VAL A 22 -7.27 7.24 -3.06
CA VAL A 22 -8.58 7.57 -3.63
C VAL A 22 -9.35 8.55 -2.74
N VAL A 23 -9.40 8.29 -1.43
CA VAL A 23 -10.08 9.19 -0.47
C VAL A 23 -9.36 10.53 -0.38
N GLY A 24 -8.03 10.50 -0.30
CA GLY A 24 -7.18 11.68 -0.13
C GLY A 24 -7.13 12.63 -1.33
N LEU A 25 -7.33 12.12 -2.54
CA LEU A 25 -7.41 12.92 -3.77
C LEU A 25 -8.59 13.91 -3.76
N SER A 26 -9.63 13.62 -2.98
CA SER A 26 -10.80 14.50 -2.83
C SER A 26 -10.65 15.52 -1.69
N SER A 27 -9.49 15.57 -1.03
CA SER A 27 -9.22 16.49 0.08
C SER A 27 -8.65 17.84 -0.37
N SER A 28 -8.51 18.77 0.57
CA SER A 28 -7.86 20.07 0.35
C SER A 28 -6.34 20.00 0.12
N SER A 29 -5.71 18.84 0.28
CA SER A 29 -4.25 18.67 0.12
C SER A 29 -3.87 17.36 -0.58
N PRO A 30 -4.25 17.16 -1.86
CA PRO A 30 -4.06 15.88 -2.56
C PRO A 30 -2.61 15.38 -2.59
N ALA A 31 -1.64 16.30 -2.76
CA ALA A 31 -0.22 15.95 -2.81
C ALA A 31 0.28 15.29 -1.51
N LEU A 32 -0.25 15.71 -0.36
CA LEU A 32 0.10 15.13 0.95
C LEU A 32 -0.39 13.68 1.05
N TRP A 33 -1.62 13.43 0.60
CA TRP A 33 -2.19 12.08 0.60
C TRP A 33 -1.51 11.13 -0.38
N VAL A 34 -1.01 11.62 -1.52
CA VAL A 34 -0.14 10.85 -2.42
C VAL A 34 1.08 10.34 -1.64
N MET A 35 1.76 11.21 -0.90
CA MET A 35 2.92 10.81 -0.10
C MET A 35 2.58 9.79 0.98
N VAL A 36 1.45 9.97 1.68
CA VAL A 36 0.99 9.03 2.70
C VAL A 36 0.63 7.67 2.10
N ALA A 37 -0.04 7.64 0.94
CA ALA A 37 -0.43 6.41 0.25
C ALA A 37 0.75 5.63 -0.32
N LEU A 38 1.82 6.32 -0.74
CA LEU A 38 3.02 5.68 -1.32
C LEU A 38 3.72 4.75 -0.32
N VAL A 39 3.68 5.04 0.98
CA VAL A 39 4.34 4.23 2.01
C VAL A 39 3.77 2.80 2.06
N PRO A 40 2.48 2.57 2.36
CA PRO A 40 1.91 1.22 2.39
C PRO A 40 1.94 0.51 1.03
N ILE A 41 1.83 1.24 -0.09
CA ILE A 41 1.99 0.66 -1.44
C ILE A 41 3.41 0.10 -1.62
N THR A 42 4.42 0.90 -1.30
CA THR A 42 5.83 0.50 -1.43
C THR A 42 6.14 -0.68 -0.53
N ILE A 43 5.67 -0.65 0.73
CA ILE A 43 5.86 -1.76 1.68
C ILE A 43 5.18 -3.03 1.15
N GLY A 44 3.94 -2.94 0.68
CA GLY A 44 3.22 -4.10 0.13
C GLY A 44 3.93 -4.70 -1.10
N ILE A 45 4.42 -3.86 -2.01
CA ILE A 45 5.18 -4.32 -3.19
C ILE A 45 6.49 -4.97 -2.75
N VAL A 46 7.31 -4.27 -1.95
CA VAL A 46 8.61 -4.79 -1.50
C VAL A 46 8.44 -6.05 -0.66
N SER A 47 7.40 -6.15 0.16
CA SER A 47 7.11 -7.35 0.95
C SER A 47 6.66 -8.54 0.10
N ALA A 48 6.07 -8.32 -1.08
CA ALA A 48 5.66 -9.38 -2.01
C ALA A 48 6.83 -9.93 -2.84
N PHE A 49 7.84 -9.11 -3.10
CA PHE A 49 8.98 -9.43 -3.98
C PHE A 49 10.33 -9.49 -3.25
N GLY A 50 10.34 -9.18 -1.95
CA GLY A 50 11.53 -9.23 -1.11
C GLY A 50 12.01 -10.66 -0.87
N PRO A 51 13.30 -10.84 -0.50
CA PRO A 51 13.85 -12.16 -0.25
C PRO A 51 13.08 -12.87 0.87
N VAL A 52 12.72 -14.14 0.62
CA VAL A 52 12.12 -15.07 1.59
C VAL A 52 13.14 -15.62 2.56
#